data_AF-A0A7C5UHD9-F1
#
_entry.id   AF-A0A7C5UHD9-F1
#
_cell.length_a   1.000
_cell.length_b   1.000
_cell.length_c   1.000
_cell.angle_alpha   90.00
_cell.angle_beta   90.00
_cell.angle_gamma   90.00
#
_symmetry.space_group_name_H-M   'P 1'
#
loop_
_entity.id
_entity.type
_entity.pdbx_description
1 polymer ?
#
loop_
_entity_poly.entity_id
_entity_poly.type
_entity_poly.pdbx_seq_one_letter_code
_entity_poly.pdbx_strand_id
1 'polypeptide(L)'
;MIAVGMTVWARGSKCRVIESEQTGSGYILKVQSLEDPQLTFSLITPLEPVEPAEIPPPSLKRLGRLPLFRLFHQALILESSGIGQKALSP
;
A
#
# COMPACT_ATOMS: atom_id res chain seq x y z
N MET A 1 3.42 -4.60 -16.03
CA MET A 1 3.19 -3.14 -15.90
C MET A 1 3.49 -2.76 -14.46
N ILE A 2 4.47 -1.88 -14.23
CA ILE A 2 4.79 -1.35 -12.90
C ILE A 2 4.15 0.04 -12.81
N ALA A 3 3.32 0.25 -11.79
CA ALA A 3 2.56 1.48 -11.61
C ALA A 3 3.02 2.24 -10.35
N VAL A 4 2.79 3.55 -10.34
CA VAL A 4 3.04 4.39 -9.16
C VAL A 4 2.23 3.87 -7.97
N GLY A 5 2.87 3.83 -6.81
CA GLY A 5 2.30 3.32 -5.57
C GLY A 5 2.50 1.82 -5.35
N MET A 6 2.95 1.05 -6.35
CA MET A 6 3.33 -0.34 -6.16
C MET A 6 4.57 -0.46 -5.27
N THR A 7 4.63 -1.56 -4.51
CA THR A 7 5.87 -1.95 -3.82
C THR A 7 6.61 -2.95 -4.68
N VAL A 8 7.91 -2.73 -4.85
CA VAL A 8 8.79 -3.55 -5.65
C VAL A 8 10.04 -3.91 -4.85
N TRP A 9 10.65 -5.03 -5.18
CA TRP A 9 12.00 -5.37 -4.76
C TRP A 9 13.00 -4.78 -5.75
N ALA A 10 13.93 -3.99 -5.23
CA ALA A 10 15.02 -3.43 -6.01
C ALA A 10 16.29 -3.34 -5.15
N ARG A 11 17.43 -3.73 -5.72
CA ARG A 11 18.74 -3.68 -5.05
C ARG A 11 18.75 -4.31 -3.65
N GLY A 12 18.01 -5.41 -3.46
CA GLY A 12 17.94 -6.13 -2.18
C GLY A 12 17.05 -5.50 -1.11
N SER A 13 16.32 -4.43 -1.40
CA SER A 13 15.39 -3.77 -0.46
C SER A 13 13.99 -3.62 -1.05
N LYS A 14 12.99 -3.46 -0.17
CA LYS A 14 11.62 -3.13 -0.59
C LYS A 14 11.52 -1.63 -0.82
N CYS A 15 11.08 -1.25 -2.01
CA CYS A 15 10.90 0.13 -2.40
C CYS A 15 9.48 0.38 -2.89
N ARG A 16 9.00 1.60 -2.74
CA ARG A 16 7.74 2.08 -3.31
C ARG A 16 8.02 2.87 -4.57
N VAL A 17 7.30 2.57 -5.66
CA VAL A 17 7.36 3.36 -6.89
C VAL A 17 6.65 4.69 -6.65
N ILE A 18 7.38 5.79 -6.85
CA ILE A 18 6.84 7.16 -6.72
C ILE A 18 6.61 7.82 -8.08
N GLU A 19 7.42 7.49 -9.08
CA GLU A 19 7.27 7.95 -10.47
C GLU A 19 7.58 6.78 -11.41
N SER A 20 6.91 6.74 -12.56
CA SER A 20 7.11 5.71 -13.58
C SER A 20 6.95 6.34 -14.97
N GLU A 21 8.00 6.29 -15.77
CA GLU A 21 8.03 6.75 -17.14
C GLU A 21 8.33 5.57 -18.07
N GLN A 22 7.52 5.38 -19.10
CA GLN A 22 7.74 4.32 -20.10
C GLN A 22 8.71 4.81 -21.16
N THR A 23 9.76 4.04 -21.43
CA THR A 23 10.78 4.39 -22.42
C THR A 23 11.04 3.20 -23.32
N GLY A 24 10.61 3.27 -24.59
CA GLY A 24 10.86 2.23 -25.59
C GLY A 24 10.51 0.82 -25.11
N SER A 25 11.53 0.03 -24.79
CA SER A 25 11.44 -1.36 -24.33
C SER A 25 11.39 -1.54 -22.80
N GLY A 26 11.30 -0.47 -22.01
CA GLY A 26 11.40 -0.52 -20.56
C GLY A 26 10.74 0.65 -19.83
N TYR A 27 11.10 0.81 -18.57
CA TYR A 27 10.62 1.89 -17.69
C TYR A 27 11.77 2.51 -16.91
N ILE A 28 11.74 3.84 -16.79
CA ILE A 28 12.49 4.60 -15.81
C ILE A 28 11.58 4.74 -14.58
N LEU A 29 11.96 4.10 -13.49
CA LEU A 29 11.21 4.11 -12.25
C LEU A 29 11.97 4.93 -11.21
N LYS A 30 11.29 5.86 -10.55
CA LYS A 30 11.82 6.47 -9.34
C LYS A 30 11.21 5.74 -8.15
N VAL A 31 12.06 5.23 -7.27
CA VAL A 31 11.64 4.44 -6.12
C VAL A 31 12.17 5.03 -4.82
N GLN A 32 11.38 4.89 -3.77
CA GLN A 32 11.71 5.28 -2.41
C GLN A 32 11.86 4.03 -1.53
N SER A 33 12.93 3.93 -0.75
CA SER A 33 13.08 2.81 0.20
C SER A 33 11.98 2.85 1.27
N LEU A 34 11.42 1.68 1.59
CA LEU A 34 10.47 1.56 2.69
C LEU A 34 11.16 1.52 4.07
N GLU A 35 12.44 1.18 4.11
CA GLU A 35 13.24 1.16 5.34
C GLU A 35 13.80 2.55 5.66
N ASP A 36 14.18 3.30 4.63
CA ASP A 36 14.65 4.68 4.74
C ASP A 36 13.88 5.59 3.77
N PRO A 37 12.85 6.31 4.26
CA PRO A 37 12.06 7.22 3.44
C PRO A 37 12.87 8.39 2.84
N GLN A 38 14.07 8.69 3.34
CA GLN A 38 14.94 9.72 2.75
C GLN A 38 15.70 9.20 1.52
N LEU A 39 15.86 7.88 1.41
CA LEU A 39 16.57 7.25 0.31
C LEU A 39 15.64 7.08 -0.91
N THR A 40 15.93 7.85 -1.95
CA THR A 40 15.24 7.79 -3.24
C THR A 40 16.26 7.59 -4.35
N PHE A 41 15.97 6.72 -5.32
CA PHE A 41 16.84 6.49 -6.48
C PHE A 41 16.04 6.08 -7.70
N SER A 42 16.66 6.21 -8.87
CA SER A 42 16.09 5.81 -10.15
C SER A 42 16.56 4.43 -10.56
N LEU A 43 15.67 3.67 -11.18
CA LEU A 43 15.91 2.36 -11.75
C LEU A 43 15.57 2.37 -13.24
N ILE A 44 16.37 1.68 -14.04
CA ILE A 44 16.08 1.50 -15.48
C ILE A 44 15.80 0.03 -15.71
N THR A 45 14.56 -0.28 -16.05
CA THR A 45 14.18 -1.63 -16.50
C THR A 45 14.41 -1.75 -18.01
N PRO A 46 14.92 -2.89 -18.53
CA PRO A 46 15.18 -4.16 -17.84
C PRO A 46 16.61 -4.31 -17.28
N LEU A 47 17.44 -3.26 -17.28
CA LEU A 47 18.84 -3.34 -16.82
C LEU A 47 18.95 -3.74 -15.34
N GLU A 48 17.99 -3.30 -14.53
CA GLU A 48 17.89 -3.70 -13.13
C GLU A 48 16.66 -4.60 -12.92
N PRO A 49 16.83 -5.77 -12.27
CA PRO A 49 15.71 -6.65 -11.96
C PRO A 49 14.81 -5.98 -10.93
N VAL A 50 13.55 -5.76 -11.30
CA VAL A 50 12.51 -5.21 -10.45
C VAL A 50 11.36 -6.19 -10.38
N GLU A 51 11.11 -6.73 -9.19
CA GLU A 51 10.02 -7.68 -8.96
C GLU A 51 8.92 -7.04 -8.11
N PRO A 52 7.64 -7.24 -8.43
CA PRO A 52 6.55 -6.83 -7.55
C PRO A 52 6.71 -7.50 -6.18
N ALA A 53 6.76 -6.70 -5.11
CA ALA A 53 6.74 -7.26 -3.77
C ALA A 53 5.33 -7.75 -3.45
N GLU A 54 5.21 -8.91 -2.81
CA GLU A 54 3.92 -9.38 -2.30
C GLU A 54 3.29 -8.31 -1.41
N ILE A 55 2.09 -7.87 -1.80
CA ILE A 55 1.30 -6.94 -1.01
C ILE A 55 0.67 -7.78 0.10
N PRO A 56 1.05 -7.59 1.37
CA PRO A 56 0.43 -8.31 2.44
C PRO A 56 -1.05 -7.93 2.54
N PRO A 57 -1.93 -8.86 2.95
CA PRO A 57 -3.35 -8.60 3.02
C PRO A 57 -3.64 -7.42 3.97
N PRO A 58 -4.67 -6.62 3.67
CA PRO A 58 -5.09 -5.52 4.54
C PRO A 58 -5.34 -6.07 5.95
N SER A 59 -4.66 -5.50 6.94
CA SER A 59 -4.74 -5.95 8.33
C SER A 59 -4.96 -4.78 9.26
N LEU A 60 -5.98 -4.88 10.11
CA LEU A 60 -6.29 -3.92 11.17
C LEU A 60 -5.20 -3.85 12.25
N LYS A 61 -4.34 -4.87 12.35
CA LYS A 61 -3.25 -4.93 13.32
C LYS A 61 -2.04 -4.08 12.89
N ARG A 62 -1.98 -3.66 11.63
CA ARG A 62 -0.86 -2.88 11.09
C ARG A 62 -1.18 -1.39 11.16
N LEU A 63 -0.47 -0.69 12.04
CA LEU A 63 -0.45 0.77 12.07
C LEU A 63 0.07 1.28 10.73
N GLY A 64 -0.75 2.04 9.98
CA GLY A 64 -0.27 2.71 8.77
C GLY A 64 -1.26 2.94 7.63
N ARG A 65 -2.50 2.40 7.66
CA ARG A 65 -3.49 2.74 6.61
C ARG A 65 -4.86 3.10 7.16
N LEU A 66 -5.17 4.39 6.92
CA LEU A 66 -6.45 5.10 6.97
C LEU A 66 -7.18 5.04 8.34
N PRO A 67 -7.16 6.14 9.12
CA PRO A 67 -8.10 6.36 10.23
C PRO A 67 -9.55 6.05 9.81
N LEU A 68 -9.91 6.33 8.55
CA LEU A 68 -11.21 6.00 7.97
C LEU A 68 -11.50 4.50 7.99
N PHE A 69 -10.54 3.62 7.68
CA PHE A 69 -10.76 2.17 7.74
C PHE A 69 -10.99 1.67 9.17
N ARG A 70 -10.26 2.25 10.14
CA ARG A 70 -10.52 2.00 11.57
C ARG A 70 -11.92 2.45 11.98
N LEU A 71 -12.34 3.64 11.56
CA LEU A 71 -13.67 4.19 11.86
C LEU A 71 -14.79 3.36 11.20
N PHE A 72 -14.66 3.00 9.92
CA PHE A 72 -15.62 2.15 9.22
C PHE A 72 -15.75 0.78 9.88
N HIS A 73 -14.62 0.16 10.25
CA HIS A 73 -14.65 -1.12 10.95
C HIS A 73 -15.29 -1.01 12.34
N GLN A 74 -14.99 0.06 13.10
CA GLN A 74 -15.63 0.31 14.39
C GLN A 74 -17.15 0.53 14.25
N ALA A 75 -17.60 1.25 13.23
CA ALA A 75 -19.01 1.45 12.94
C ALA A 75 -19.73 0.12 12.63
N LEU A 76 -19.14 -0.73 11.78
CA LEU A 76 -19.66 -2.06 11.46
C LEU A 76 -19.77 -2.97 12.69
N ILE A 77 -18.79 -2.93 13.59
CA ILE A 77 -18.86 -3.67 14.86
C ILE A 77 -20.03 -3.15 15.71
N LEU A 78 -20.22 -1.84 15.81
CA LEU A 78 -21.29 -1.27 16.62
C LEU A 78 -22.69 -1.64 16.10
N GLU A 79 -22.88 -1.64 14.77
CA GLU A 79 -24.15 -2.06 14.16
C GLU A 79 -24.45 -3.56 14.37
N SER A 80 -23.41 -4.41 14.30
CA SER A 80 -23.55 -5.85 14.52
C SER A 80 -23.61 -6.27 16.00
N SER A 81 -23.23 -5.39 16.93
CA SER A 81 -23.23 -5.66 18.37
C SER A 81 -24.59 -5.48 19.04
N GLY A 82 -25.64 -5.14 18.30
CA GLY A 82 -27.02 -5.11 18.82
C GLY A 82 -27.27 -4.12 19.96
N ILE A 83 -26.38 -3.15 20.21
CA ILE A 83 -26.55 -2.08 21.21
C ILE A 83 -27.43 -1.01 20.57
N GLY A 84 -28.72 -1.32 20.41
CA GLY A 84 -29.69 -0.42 19.78
C GLY A 84 -31.09 -0.99 19.63
N GLN A 85 -31.31 -2.30 19.82
CA GLN A 85 -32.65 -2.90 19.73
C GLN A 85 -33.37 -3.00 21.09
N LYS A 86 -33.19 -2.01 21.98
CA LYS A 86 -34.01 -1.95 23.20
C LYS A 86 -34.98 -0.78 23.16
N ALA A 87 -36.23 -1.17 22.90
CA ALA A 87 -37.47 -0.50 23.26
C ALA A 87 -37.88 0.73 22.45
N LEU A 88 -38.46 0.47 21.27
CA LEU A 88 -39.64 1.22 20.84
C LEU A 88 -40.75 0.23 20.47
N SER A 89 -41.56 -0.08 21.48
CA SER A 89 -42.93 -0.60 21.34
C SER A 89 -43.67 -0.20 22.62
N PRO A 90 -44.96 0.17 22.60
CA PRO A 90 -45.88 0.33 21.47
C PRO A 90 -46.07 1.79 21.00
#